data_AF-A5G4P4-F1
#
_entry.id   AF-A5G4P4-F1
#
_cell.length_a   1.000
_cell.length_b   1.000
_cell.length_c   1.000
_cell.angle_alpha   90.00
_cell.angle_beta   90.00
_cell.angle_gamma   90.00
#
_symmetry.space_group_name_H-M   'P 1'
#
loop_
_entity.id
_entity.type
_entity.pdbx_description
1 polymer ?
#
loop_
_entity_poly.entity_id
_entity_poly.type
_entity_poly.pdbx_seq_one_letter_code
_entity_poly.pdbx_strand_id
1 'polypeptide(L)'
;MIFLSTLLMSVLITIALIPVFSRLAISANVVDIPNERKVHTIPVPRIGGVAMALGAFAPILYWNRAGSFVQAYLFGAGVLVVFGLIDDFRELSPRIKFAGQFIAALIAVFWGGVTISSLGMLFSDNLLLPGWLAVPLTVIAIVGVTNAINLSDGLDGLAGGICLLSFCCISYLAYLVGNGQIGLIALSLAGVIFGFLRFNTHPASIFMGDAGSQFLGYSAIVLALSLTQGNTPLSPLLPLIILGFPVLDTLTVMLTRMVQRRSPFAPDKNHFHHNLMALGLRHPEAVLVIYLFQVILVVSAYYFRFYPDWLLLCGYLLFSLGILAAFHHAGKTGWRIKRYDLFDIVIVGRLRKLRDDGVIIRYAFRIFEFGVPLLLLFTCMLPREVPTYISRAALIFAVVILLARSINKELMASLLRFTLYLLIPFSVFLSDRSLPQWLDGSALRLYNASFAVFALLIIIVSKFTRRREGFKNTPLDFLILFIAVLVPNLPDQHFQNYHLGLVAAKIIMLYFSYEVLLAELRWRVDKVALVTVLSLVVLAVG
;
A
#
# COMPACT_ATOMS: atom_id res chain seq x y z
N MET A 1 18.36 -11.77 -3.03
CA MET A 1 17.42 -12.91 -2.81
C MET A 1 16.65 -12.79 -1.49
N ILE A 2 17.31 -12.58 -0.34
CA ILE A 2 16.65 -12.51 0.99
C ILE A 2 15.51 -11.48 1.08
N PHE A 3 15.70 -10.26 0.56
CA PHE A 3 14.66 -9.22 0.57
C PHE A 3 13.41 -9.63 -0.24
N LEU A 4 13.61 -10.15 -1.45
CA LEU A 4 12.52 -10.61 -2.31
C LEU A 4 11.77 -11.79 -1.68
N SER A 5 12.49 -12.78 -1.15
CA SER A 5 11.85 -13.91 -0.47
C SER A 5 11.11 -13.48 0.79
N THR A 6 11.63 -12.50 1.54
CA THR A 6 10.94 -11.90 2.70
C THR A 6 9.61 -11.29 2.27
N LEU A 7 9.63 -10.39 1.28
CA LEU A 7 8.42 -9.74 0.76
C LEU A 7 7.38 -10.76 0.29
N LEU A 8 7.79 -11.74 -0.53
CA LEU A 8 6.89 -12.75 -1.07
C LEU A 8 6.30 -13.65 0.03
N MET A 9 7.11 -14.11 1.00
CA MET A 9 6.62 -14.88 2.13
C MET A 9 5.59 -14.08 2.94
N SER A 10 5.87 -12.81 3.25
CA SER A 10 4.94 -11.94 3.97
C SER A 10 3.61 -11.78 3.25
N VAL A 11 3.63 -11.50 1.94
CA VAL A 11 2.42 -11.36 1.11
C VAL A 11 1.63 -12.68 1.08
N LEU A 12 2.29 -13.79 0.75
CA LEU A 12 1.63 -15.08 0.53
C LEU A 12 1.04 -15.63 1.83
N ILE A 13 1.78 -15.57 2.94
CA ILE A 13 1.29 -16.02 4.25
C ILE A 13 0.08 -15.19 4.66
N THR A 14 0.14 -13.87 4.52
CA THR A 14 -0.98 -12.98 4.89
C THR A 14 -2.23 -13.27 4.05
N ILE A 15 -2.08 -13.39 2.72
CA ILE A 15 -3.19 -13.72 1.82
C ILE A 15 -3.79 -15.09 2.14
N ALA A 16 -2.95 -16.08 2.46
CA ALA A 16 -3.42 -17.42 2.80
C ALA A 16 -4.16 -17.47 4.15
N LEU A 17 -3.70 -16.71 5.15
CA LEU A 17 -4.27 -16.72 6.49
C LEU A 17 -5.55 -15.91 6.63
N ILE A 18 -5.73 -14.83 5.85
CA ILE A 18 -6.92 -13.96 5.95
C ILE A 18 -8.24 -14.75 5.78
N PRO A 19 -8.46 -15.58 4.74
CA PRO A 19 -9.70 -16.34 4.59
C PRO A 19 -9.96 -17.31 5.74
N VAL A 20 -8.89 -17.90 6.31
CA VAL A 20 -8.97 -18.82 7.45
C VAL A 20 -9.43 -18.08 8.69
N PHE A 21 -8.75 -16.98 9.03
CA PHE A 21 -9.11 -16.20 10.22
C PHE A 21 -10.46 -15.49 10.07
N SER A 22 -10.84 -15.03 8.88
CA SER A 22 -12.18 -14.47 8.65
C SER A 22 -13.28 -15.46 9.01
N ARG A 23 -13.14 -16.74 8.64
CA ARG A 23 -14.12 -17.78 9.00
C ARG A 23 -14.17 -18.03 10.51
N LEU A 24 -13.00 -18.08 11.15
CA LEU A 24 -12.90 -18.24 12.61
C LEU A 24 -13.54 -17.06 13.35
N ALA A 25 -13.27 -15.83 12.92
CA ALA A 25 -13.83 -14.62 13.50
C ALA A 25 -15.37 -14.59 13.38
N ILE A 26 -15.92 -14.99 12.23
CA ILE A 26 -17.38 -15.13 12.06
C ILE A 26 -17.93 -16.18 13.04
N SER A 27 -17.29 -17.34 13.17
CA SER A 27 -17.74 -18.39 14.10
C SER A 27 -17.64 -17.99 15.58
N ALA A 28 -16.69 -17.11 15.91
CA ALA A 28 -16.45 -16.61 17.26
C ALA A 28 -17.19 -15.29 17.56
N ASN A 29 -18.04 -14.79 16.65
CA ASN A 29 -18.73 -13.50 16.73
C ASN A 29 -17.80 -12.28 16.89
N VAL A 30 -16.57 -12.36 16.39
CA VAL A 30 -15.60 -11.25 16.34
C VAL A 30 -15.82 -10.44 15.07
N VAL A 31 -16.98 -9.81 14.99
CA VAL A 31 -17.41 -9.05 13.82
C VAL A 31 -17.77 -7.63 14.19
N ASP A 32 -17.40 -6.70 13.31
CA ASP A 32 -17.77 -5.31 13.41
C ASP A 32 -19.21 -5.08 12.97
N ILE A 33 -20.14 -4.99 13.91
CA ILE A 33 -21.54 -4.72 13.60
C ILE A 33 -21.73 -3.23 13.23
N PRO A 34 -22.41 -2.92 12.10
CA PRO A 34 -22.77 -1.56 11.72
C PRO A 34 -23.51 -0.80 12.82
N ASN A 35 -23.23 0.51 12.96
CA ASN A 35 -23.91 1.42 13.87
C ASN A 35 -23.95 2.82 13.24
N GLU A 36 -24.75 3.76 13.76
CA GLU A 36 -24.89 5.15 13.29
C GLU A 36 -23.56 5.95 13.21
N ARG A 37 -22.50 5.42 13.86
CA ARG A 37 -21.15 6.00 13.86
C ARG A 37 -20.22 5.41 12.80
N LYS A 38 -20.59 4.31 12.15
CA LYS A 38 -19.74 3.51 11.26
C LYS A 38 -20.17 3.67 9.80
N VAL A 39 -19.21 3.59 8.88
CA VAL A 39 -19.46 3.84 7.45
C VAL A 39 -19.91 2.56 6.71
N HIS A 40 -19.57 1.37 7.23
CA HIS A 40 -19.96 0.09 6.64
C HIS A 40 -21.40 -0.31 6.96
N THR A 41 -22.01 -1.04 6.04
CA THR A 41 -23.44 -1.45 6.10
C THR A 41 -23.65 -2.94 6.37
N ILE A 42 -22.59 -3.75 6.42
CA ILE A 42 -22.63 -5.21 6.60
C ILE A 42 -21.62 -5.58 7.68
N PRO A 43 -21.87 -6.58 8.56
CA PRO A 43 -20.88 -7.03 9.53
C PRO A 43 -19.55 -7.45 8.87
N VAL A 44 -18.42 -6.90 9.34
CA VAL A 44 -17.08 -7.17 8.80
C VAL A 44 -16.17 -7.79 9.88
N PRO A 45 -15.47 -8.92 9.64
CA PRO A 45 -14.57 -9.52 10.62
C PRO A 45 -13.41 -8.59 11.04
N ARG A 46 -13.09 -8.54 12.34
CA ARG A 46 -11.98 -7.74 12.93
C ARG A 46 -10.84 -8.64 13.41
N ILE A 47 -10.10 -9.23 12.49
CA ILE A 47 -9.03 -10.20 12.83
C ILE A 47 -7.81 -10.10 11.92
N GLY A 48 -7.78 -9.11 11.01
CA GLY A 48 -6.71 -8.97 10.02
C GLY A 48 -5.34 -8.78 10.66
N GLY A 49 -5.27 -8.14 11.82
CA GLY A 49 -4.03 -7.90 12.55
C GLY A 49 -3.27 -9.17 12.93
N VAL A 50 -3.96 -10.25 13.28
CA VAL A 50 -3.31 -11.54 13.60
C VAL A 50 -2.68 -12.16 12.37
N ALA A 51 -3.40 -12.12 11.23
CA ALA A 51 -2.87 -12.60 9.95
C ALA A 51 -1.60 -11.81 9.56
N MET A 52 -1.64 -10.48 9.72
CA MET A 52 -0.51 -9.60 9.42
C MET A 52 0.69 -9.84 10.35
N ALA A 53 0.45 -10.01 11.66
CA ALA A 53 1.51 -10.31 12.62
C ALA A 53 2.22 -11.63 12.28
N LEU A 54 1.46 -12.70 12.02
CA LEU A 54 2.03 -14.00 11.64
C LEU A 54 2.76 -13.94 10.29
N GLY A 55 2.17 -13.24 9.32
CA GLY A 55 2.81 -12.99 8.03
C GLY A 55 4.13 -12.23 8.14
N ALA A 56 4.26 -11.33 9.13
CA ALA A 56 5.45 -10.53 9.33
C ALA A 56 6.51 -11.32 10.12
N PHE A 57 6.11 -11.97 11.21
CA PHE A 57 7.00 -12.70 12.11
C PHE A 57 7.63 -13.92 11.44
N ALA A 58 6.89 -14.66 10.60
CA ALA A 58 7.42 -15.86 9.96
C ALA A 58 8.70 -15.63 9.16
N PRO A 59 8.77 -14.69 8.19
CA PRO A 59 10.00 -14.42 7.45
C PRO A 59 11.06 -13.67 8.28
N ILE A 60 10.67 -12.82 9.24
CA ILE A 60 11.65 -12.17 10.16
C ILE A 60 12.37 -13.24 10.98
N LEU A 61 11.62 -14.16 11.59
CA LEU A 61 12.17 -15.30 12.32
C LEU A 61 12.91 -16.25 11.38
N TYR A 62 12.55 -16.39 10.12
CA TYR A 62 13.27 -17.30 9.23
C TYR A 62 14.65 -16.73 8.84
N TRP A 63 14.73 -15.44 8.52
CA TRP A 63 15.95 -14.82 7.98
C TRP A 63 16.82 -14.10 9.02
N ASN A 64 16.24 -13.64 10.13
CA ASN A 64 16.90 -12.69 11.03
C ASN A 64 16.53 -12.95 12.50
N ARG A 65 16.98 -14.07 13.08
CA ARG A 65 16.76 -14.38 14.52
C ARG A 65 17.77 -13.74 15.47
N ALA A 66 18.91 -13.30 14.95
CA ALA A 66 20.07 -12.92 15.76
C ALA A 66 20.13 -11.40 15.98
N GLY A 67 20.05 -10.97 17.24
CA GLY A 67 20.23 -9.57 17.64
C GLY A 67 19.25 -9.14 18.73
N SER A 68 19.76 -8.45 19.75
CA SER A 68 18.95 -7.92 20.85
C SER A 68 17.81 -7.03 20.36
N PHE A 69 18.08 -6.18 19.35
CA PHE A 69 17.07 -5.33 18.74
C PHE A 69 15.90 -6.12 18.14
N VAL A 70 16.19 -7.16 17.33
CA VAL A 70 15.13 -7.93 16.66
C VAL A 70 14.28 -8.69 17.68
N GLN A 71 14.91 -9.24 18.72
CA GLN A 71 14.20 -9.89 19.82
C GLN A 71 13.31 -8.89 20.57
N ALA A 72 13.85 -7.73 20.97
CA ALA A 72 13.07 -6.69 21.62
C ALA A 72 11.89 -6.22 20.76
N TYR A 73 12.12 -6.00 19.47
CA TYR A 73 11.07 -5.65 18.51
C TYR A 73 9.97 -6.71 18.44
N LEU A 74 10.32 -7.99 18.26
CA LEU A 74 9.35 -9.08 18.17
C LEU A 74 8.55 -9.26 19.46
N PHE A 75 9.19 -9.12 20.63
CA PHE A 75 8.51 -9.19 21.91
C PHE A 75 7.57 -8.00 22.13
N GLY A 76 8.02 -6.77 21.86
CA GLY A 76 7.17 -5.58 21.99
C GLY A 76 5.99 -5.60 21.01
N ALA A 77 6.23 -5.99 19.76
CA ALA A 77 5.18 -6.20 18.76
C ALA A 77 4.21 -7.31 19.19
N GLY A 78 4.71 -8.42 19.72
CA GLY A 78 3.91 -9.53 20.25
C GLY A 78 3.00 -9.10 21.40
N VAL A 79 3.51 -8.28 22.33
CA VAL A 79 2.69 -7.69 23.41
C VAL A 79 1.51 -6.91 22.83
N LEU A 80 1.75 -6.05 21.84
CA LEU A 80 0.67 -5.26 21.23
C LEU A 80 -0.32 -6.09 20.43
N VAL A 81 0.14 -7.12 19.71
CA VAL A 81 -0.76 -8.04 19.01
C VAL A 81 -1.65 -8.77 20.01
N VAL A 82 -1.11 -9.22 21.15
CA VAL A 82 -1.89 -9.88 22.20
C VAL A 82 -2.89 -8.93 22.84
N PHE A 83 -2.46 -7.74 23.27
CA PHE A 83 -3.35 -6.76 23.89
C PHE A 83 -4.44 -6.27 22.94
N GLY A 84 -4.07 -5.97 21.69
CA GLY A 84 -5.03 -5.55 20.67
C GLY A 84 -5.99 -6.68 20.29
N LEU A 85 -5.52 -7.94 20.27
CA LEU A 85 -6.42 -9.08 20.06
C LEU A 85 -7.42 -9.23 21.21
N ILE A 86 -6.96 -9.13 22.46
CA ILE A 86 -7.85 -9.16 23.63
C ILE A 86 -8.87 -8.02 23.54
N ASP A 87 -8.46 -6.84 23.06
CA ASP A 87 -9.36 -5.72 22.83
C ASP A 87 -10.42 -6.01 21.76
N ASP A 88 -10.00 -6.57 20.63
CA ASP A 88 -10.91 -6.95 19.54
C ASP A 88 -11.98 -7.96 20.02
N PHE A 89 -11.68 -8.79 21.02
CA PHE A 89 -12.62 -9.74 21.63
C PHE A 89 -13.47 -9.19 22.77
N ARG A 90 -12.91 -8.31 23.63
CA ARG A 90 -13.52 -7.97 24.93
C ARG A 90 -13.65 -6.47 25.22
N GLU A 91 -13.26 -5.60 24.29
CA GLU A 91 -13.24 -4.14 24.44
C GLU A 91 -12.59 -3.70 25.78
N LEU A 92 -11.27 -3.62 25.77
CA LEU A 92 -10.45 -3.21 26.90
C LEU A 92 -10.63 -1.73 27.22
N SER A 93 -10.57 -1.42 28.53
CA SER A 93 -10.51 -0.02 28.97
C SER A 93 -9.25 0.68 28.44
N PRO A 94 -9.30 2.00 28.15
CA PRO A 94 -8.14 2.74 27.64
C PRO A 94 -6.89 2.59 28.50
N ARG A 95 -7.04 2.48 29.83
CA ARG A 95 -5.91 2.31 30.76
C ARG A 95 -5.14 1.00 30.50
N ILE A 96 -5.85 -0.09 30.22
CA ILE A 96 -5.23 -1.39 29.94
C ILE A 96 -4.54 -1.37 28.57
N LYS A 97 -5.15 -0.72 27.57
CA LYS A 97 -4.51 -0.51 26.25
C LYS A 97 -3.19 0.25 26.40
N PHE A 98 -3.21 1.38 27.11
CA PHE A 98 -2.02 2.17 27.39
C PHE A 98 -0.95 1.38 28.17
N ALA A 99 -1.35 0.49 29.09
CA ALA A 99 -0.40 -0.36 29.80
C ALA A 99 0.35 -1.31 28.85
N GLY A 100 -0.36 -1.96 27.91
CA GLY A 100 0.27 -2.80 26.88
C GLY A 100 1.24 -2.01 25.99
N GLN A 101 0.83 -0.83 25.55
CA GLN A 101 1.67 0.08 24.76
C GLN A 101 2.90 0.56 25.52
N PHE A 102 2.74 0.87 26.81
CA PHE A 102 3.85 1.28 27.68
C PHE A 102 4.84 0.12 27.87
N ILE A 103 4.38 -1.09 28.15
CA ILE A 103 5.22 -2.29 28.25
C ILE A 103 6.01 -2.51 26.95
N ALA A 104 5.34 -2.45 25.79
CA ALA A 104 6.00 -2.60 24.50
C ALA A 104 7.06 -1.50 24.23
N ALA A 105 6.77 -0.25 24.63
CA ALA A 105 7.72 0.85 24.54
C ALA A 105 8.93 0.66 25.45
N LEU A 106 8.74 0.20 26.70
CA LEU A 106 9.84 -0.09 27.62
C LEU A 106 10.73 -1.22 27.11
N ILE A 107 10.14 -2.26 26.51
CA ILE A 107 10.90 -3.34 25.85
C ILE A 107 11.78 -2.76 24.73
N ALA A 108 11.21 -1.92 23.85
CA ALA A 108 11.97 -1.30 22.77
C ALA A 108 13.13 -0.42 23.29
N VAL A 109 12.88 0.34 24.36
CA VAL A 109 13.87 1.27 24.94
C VAL A 109 14.98 0.52 25.66
N PHE A 110 14.65 -0.33 26.63
CA PHE A 110 15.65 -0.93 27.53
C PHE A 110 16.31 -2.18 26.97
N TRP A 111 15.59 -2.99 26.19
CA TRP A 111 16.16 -4.18 25.56
C TRP A 111 16.60 -3.91 24.11
N GLY A 112 15.80 -3.15 23.37
CA GLY A 112 16.08 -2.82 21.97
C GLY A 112 17.08 -1.67 21.78
N GLY A 113 17.37 -0.89 22.83
CA GLY A 113 18.24 0.29 22.74
C GLY A 113 17.66 1.42 21.90
N VAL A 114 16.34 1.44 21.68
CA VAL A 114 15.67 2.47 20.88
C VAL A 114 15.43 3.68 21.76
N THR A 115 16.20 4.74 21.55
CA THR A 115 16.09 5.99 22.30
C THR A 115 16.25 7.21 21.40
N ILE A 116 15.39 8.21 21.59
CA ILE A 116 15.58 9.56 21.07
C ILE A 116 16.70 10.21 21.90
N SER A 117 17.94 9.95 21.49
CA SER A 117 19.14 10.45 22.17
C SER A 117 19.60 11.79 21.61
N SER A 118 19.21 12.14 20.38
CA SER A 118 19.55 13.43 19.78
C SER A 118 18.39 13.94 18.93
N LEU A 119 18.24 15.26 18.92
CA LEU A 119 17.37 15.99 17.99
C LEU A 119 18.18 16.68 16.88
N GLY A 120 19.43 16.22 16.70
CA GLY A 120 20.35 16.70 15.70
C GLY A 120 20.76 18.15 15.96
N MET A 121 20.91 18.91 14.87
CA MET A 121 21.33 20.31 14.87
C MET A 121 20.21 21.28 15.26
N LEU A 122 19.07 20.79 15.77
CA LEU A 122 18.07 21.67 16.40
C LEU A 122 18.63 22.36 17.64
N PHE A 123 19.54 21.68 18.35
CA PHE A 123 20.32 22.26 19.45
C PHE A 123 21.79 22.34 19.03
N SER A 124 22.54 23.29 19.61
CA SER A 124 23.98 23.44 19.34
C SER A 124 24.71 22.10 19.54
N ASP A 125 25.66 21.80 18.66
CA ASP A 125 26.62 20.69 18.77
C ASP A 125 26.03 19.27 18.85
N ASN A 126 24.87 19.01 18.22
CA ASN A 126 24.23 17.68 18.24
C ASN A 126 24.05 17.13 19.67
N LEU A 127 23.68 18.01 20.61
CA LEU A 127 23.56 17.69 22.03
C LEU A 127 22.80 16.37 22.27
N LEU A 128 23.45 15.47 23.00
CA LEU A 128 22.82 14.25 23.48
C LEU A 128 21.88 14.58 24.64
N LEU A 129 20.61 14.17 24.50
CA LEU A 129 19.61 14.31 25.53
C LEU A 129 19.97 13.42 26.73
N PRO A 130 19.87 13.93 27.96
CA PRO A 130 20.11 13.11 29.14
C PRO A 130 19.03 12.03 29.27
N GLY A 131 19.40 10.86 29.82
CA GLY A 131 18.50 9.69 29.88
C GLY A 131 17.14 9.94 30.53
N TRP A 132 17.08 10.81 31.55
CA TRP A 132 15.83 11.19 32.22
C TRP A 132 14.85 11.95 31.32
N LEU A 133 15.32 12.55 30.22
CA LEU A 133 14.49 13.21 29.21
C LEU A 133 14.32 12.33 27.97
N ALA A 134 15.40 11.69 27.51
CA ALA A 134 15.41 10.82 26.33
C ALA A 134 14.44 9.65 26.47
N VAL A 135 14.42 8.97 27.62
CA VAL A 135 13.56 7.80 27.85
C VAL A 135 12.07 8.18 27.84
N PRO A 136 11.59 9.14 28.65
CA PRO A 136 10.18 9.55 28.60
C PRO A 136 9.76 10.09 27.23
N LEU A 137 10.61 10.87 26.56
CA LEU A 137 10.33 11.39 25.21
C LEU A 137 10.13 10.23 24.22
N THR A 138 10.99 9.21 24.29
CA THR A 138 10.89 8.03 23.43
C THR A 138 9.61 7.24 23.70
N VAL A 139 9.27 7.02 24.96
CA VAL A 139 8.04 6.30 25.34
C VAL A 139 6.81 7.07 24.85
N ILE A 140 6.77 8.39 25.04
CA ILE A 140 5.69 9.24 24.54
C ILE A 140 5.60 9.16 23.01
N ALA A 141 6.73 9.18 22.29
CA ALA A 141 6.74 9.06 20.84
C ALA A 141 6.20 7.69 20.39
N ILE A 142 6.65 6.59 21.01
CA ILE A 142 6.19 5.24 20.67
C ILE A 142 4.69 5.09 20.93
N VAL A 143 4.23 5.43 22.13
CA VAL A 143 2.82 5.31 22.53
C VAL A 143 1.95 6.27 21.71
N GLY A 144 2.39 7.50 21.51
CA GLY A 144 1.68 8.53 20.76
C GLY A 144 1.46 8.14 19.30
N VAL A 145 2.52 7.70 18.60
CA VAL A 145 2.41 7.28 17.20
C VAL A 145 1.62 5.97 17.06
N THR A 146 1.76 5.05 18.01
CA THR A 146 0.95 3.83 18.05
C THR A 146 -0.54 4.15 18.09
N ASN A 147 -0.96 5.08 18.96
CA ASN A 147 -2.34 5.53 19.02
C ASN A 147 -2.74 6.36 17.79
N ALA A 148 -1.83 7.16 17.24
CA ALA A 148 -2.12 7.96 16.04
C ALA A 148 -2.48 7.09 14.84
N ILE A 149 -1.78 5.97 14.65
CA ILE A 149 -2.10 5.00 13.59
C ILE A 149 -3.38 4.22 13.90
N ASN A 150 -3.61 3.84 15.16
CA ASN A 150 -4.88 3.23 15.59
C ASN A 150 -6.10 4.14 15.31
N LEU A 151 -6.00 5.44 15.62
CA LEU A 151 -7.05 6.42 15.32
C LEU A 151 -7.20 6.72 13.82
N SER A 152 -6.15 6.52 13.03
CA SER A 152 -6.20 6.69 11.57
C SER A 152 -6.96 5.56 10.86
N ASP A 153 -7.22 4.43 11.52
CA ASP A 153 -7.96 3.27 10.96
C ASP A 153 -9.49 3.51 10.95
N GLY A 154 -9.91 4.68 10.45
CA GLY A 154 -11.32 5.08 10.40
C GLY A 154 -12.02 4.84 9.05
N LEU A 155 -11.25 4.50 8.01
CA LEU A 155 -11.74 4.24 6.65
C LEU A 155 -11.03 3.01 6.05
N ASP A 156 -11.74 2.20 5.28
CA ASP A 156 -11.24 1.05 4.52
C ASP A 156 -9.96 1.39 3.73
N GLY A 157 -8.87 0.70 4.06
CA GLY A 157 -7.56 0.86 3.44
C GLY A 157 -6.70 1.99 4.02
N LEU A 158 -7.24 2.96 4.74
CA LEU A 158 -6.55 4.21 5.10
C LEU A 158 -5.27 4.00 5.90
N ALA A 159 -5.37 3.39 7.08
CA ALA A 159 -4.21 3.13 7.94
C ALA A 159 -3.21 2.20 7.26
N GLY A 160 -3.71 1.18 6.55
CA GLY A 160 -2.88 0.26 5.78
C GLY A 160 -2.04 0.98 4.72
N GLY A 161 -2.65 1.81 3.89
CA GLY A 161 -1.91 2.53 2.85
C GLY A 161 -0.91 3.57 3.37
N ILE A 162 -1.26 4.28 4.45
CA ILE A 162 -0.30 5.19 5.11
C ILE A 162 0.92 4.40 5.59
N CYS A 163 0.69 3.28 6.28
CA CYS A 163 1.75 2.43 6.78
C CYS A 163 2.56 1.78 5.65
N LEU A 164 1.93 1.35 4.55
CA LEU A 164 2.63 0.79 3.39
C LEU A 164 3.63 1.78 2.82
N LEU A 165 3.22 3.04 2.61
CA LEU A 165 4.10 4.11 2.14
C LEU A 165 5.26 4.37 3.12
N SER A 166 4.98 4.40 4.42
CA SER A 166 5.99 4.58 5.46
C SER A 166 6.99 3.43 5.50
N PHE A 167 6.55 2.17 5.47
CA PHE A 167 7.45 1.01 5.50
C PHE A 167 8.27 0.85 4.22
N CYS A 168 7.71 1.18 3.05
CA CYS A 168 8.49 1.27 1.81
C CYS A 168 9.61 2.32 1.94
N CYS A 169 9.29 3.50 2.51
CA CYS A 169 10.27 4.55 2.75
C CYS A 169 11.36 4.11 3.75
N ILE A 170 10.97 3.57 4.92
CA ILE A 170 11.90 3.06 5.95
C ILE A 170 12.78 1.95 5.37
N SER A 171 12.21 0.99 4.64
CA SER A 171 12.97 -0.10 4.02
C SER A 171 14.00 0.41 3.04
N TYR A 172 13.65 1.42 2.23
CA TYR A 172 14.56 1.99 1.24
C TYR A 172 15.66 2.83 1.91
N LEU A 173 15.31 3.67 2.89
CA LEU A 173 16.30 4.42 3.66
C LEU A 173 17.28 3.49 4.40
N ALA A 174 16.77 2.39 4.98
CA ALA A 174 17.59 1.36 5.62
C ALA A 174 18.55 0.69 4.63
N TYR A 175 18.09 0.40 3.40
CA TYR A 175 18.95 -0.09 2.33
C TYR A 175 20.08 0.92 2.00
N LEU A 176 19.77 2.22 1.90
CA LEU A 176 20.76 3.25 1.56
C LEU A 176 21.87 3.40 2.61
N VAL A 177 21.55 3.22 3.89
CA VAL A 177 22.54 3.27 4.97
C VAL A 177 23.12 1.90 5.35
N GLY A 178 22.82 0.86 4.57
CA GLY A 178 23.34 -0.49 4.79
C GLY A 178 22.76 -1.22 6.01
N ASN A 179 21.66 -0.74 6.60
CA ASN A 179 20.99 -1.40 7.72
C ASN A 179 20.01 -2.48 7.22
N GLY A 180 20.57 -3.64 6.87
CA GLY A 180 19.78 -4.76 6.35
C GLY A 180 18.75 -5.32 7.33
N GLN A 181 19.00 -5.23 8.65
CA GLN A 181 18.07 -5.76 9.66
C GLN A 181 16.76 -4.96 9.70
N ILE A 182 16.85 -3.63 9.81
CA ILE A 182 15.67 -2.74 9.78
C ILE A 182 15.00 -2.84 8.40
N GLY A 183 15.78 -2.86 7.33
CA GLY A 183 15.26 -2.98 5.97
C GLY A 183 14.43 -4.23 5.76
N LEU A 184 14.88 -5.39 6.26
CA LEU A 184 14.14 -6.66 6.14
C LEU A 184 12.84 -6.64 6.95
N ILE A 185 12.83 -6.09 8.16
CA ILE A 185 11.62 -6.00 8.97
C ILE A 185 10.61 -5.05 8.30
N ALA A 186 11.05 -3.87 7.87
CA ALA A 186 10.20 -2.91 7.18
C ALA A 186 9.64 -3.47 5.87
N LEU A 187 10.44 -4.19 5.08
CA LEU A 187 9.98 -4.83 3.85
C LEU A 187 8.98 -5.97 4.12
N SER A 188 9.19 -6.74 5.20
CA SER A 188 8.22 -7.74 5.65
C SER A 188 6.87 -7.10 5.98
N LEU A 189 6.88 -5.97 6.70
CA LEU A 189 5.69 -5.20 7.05
C LEU A 189 4.99 -4.61 5.81
N ALA A 190 5.75 -4.08 4.85
CA ALA A 190 5.19 -3.65 3.57
C ALA A 190 4.50 -4.81 2.83
N GLY A 191 5.10 -6.01 2.84
CA GLY A 191 4.53 -7.21 2.25
C GLY A 191 3.22 -7.66 2.89
N VAL A 192 3.15 -7.72 4.23
CA VAL A 192 1.89 -8.12 4.90
C VAL A 192 0.78 -7.10 4.67
N ILE A 193 1.10 -5.80 4.69
CA ILE A 193 0.11 -4.76 4.42
C ILE A 193 -0.38 -4.85 2.98
N PHE A 194 0.51 -5.07 2.02
CA PHE A 194 0.13 -5.24 0.62
C PHE A 194 -0.83 -6.43 0.45
N GLY A 195 -0.53 -7.57 1.08
CA GLY A 195 -1.41 -8.74 1.10
C GLY A 195 -2.76 -8.47 1.80
N PHE A 196 -2.75 -7.71 2.89
CA PHE A 196 -3.95 -7.33 3.65
C PHE A 196 -4.85 -6.35 2.91
N LEU A 197 -4.28 -5.33 2.25
CA LEU A 197 -5.03 -4.31 1.51
C LEU A 197 -5.86 -4.92 0.38
N ARG A 198 -5.48 -6.09 -0.15
CA ARG A 198 -6.31 -6.84 -1.10
C ARG A 198 -7.73 -7.10 -0.59
N PHE A 199 -7.88 -7.27 0.72
CA PHE A 199 -9.15 -7.58 1.39
C PHE A 199 -9.74 -6.39 2.14
N ASN A 200 -8.92 -5.40 2.52
CA ASN A 200 -9.33 -4.25 3.32
C ASN A 200 -9.63 -2.99 2.51
N THR A 201 -9.26 -2.94 1.22
CA THR A 201 -9.57 -1.77 0.40
C THR A 201 -11.05 -1.67 0.08
N HIS A 202 -11.61 -0.46 0.13
CA HIS A 202 -13.05 -0.22 0.01
C HIS A 202 -13.70 -0.88 -1.23
N PRO A 203 -14.81 -1.62 -1.07
CA PRO A 203 -15.45 -2.00 0.20
C PRO A 203 -14.68 -3.11 0.93
N ALA A 204 -14.35 -2.90 2.21
CA ALA A 204 -13.58 -3.85 2.99
C ALA A 204 -14.35 -5.15 3.27
N SER A 205 -13.64 -6.28 3.19
CA SER A 205 -14.11 -7.62 3.57
C SER A 205 -13.54 -8.09 4.91
N ILE A 206 -12.52 -7.39 5.43
CA ILE A 206 -11.88 -7.64 6.73
C ILE A 206 -11.29 -6.31 7.26
N PHE A 207 -11.36 -6.12 8.57
CA PHE A 207 -10.67 -5.03 9.27
C PHE A 207 -9.44 -5.54 10.02
N MET A 208 -8.43 -4.68 10.16
CA MET A 208 -7.21 -5.04 10.87
C MET A 208 -7.42 -5.17 12.38
N GLY A 209 -8.41 -4.44 12.93
CA GLY A 209 -8.69 -4.41 14.36
C GLY A 209 -7.63 -3.64 15.14
N ASP A 210 -7.80 -3.60 16.46
CA ASP A 210 -6.84 -2.99 17.38
C ASP A 210 -5.53 -3.77 17.39
N ALA A 211 -5.56 -5.10 17.22
CA ALA A 211 -4.36 -5.92 17.07
C ALA A 211 -3.46 -5.44 15.92
N GLY A 212 -4.06 -5.18 14.75
CA GLY A 212 -3.31 -4.82 13.55
C GLY A 212 -2.82 -3.37 13.59
N SER A 213 -3.71 -2.44 13.91
CA SER A 213 -3.37 -1.01 13.87
C SER A 213 -2.34 -0.62 14.94
N GLN A 214 -2.41 -1.17 16.16
CA GLN A 214 -1.39 -0.94 17.18
C GLN A 214 -0.06 -1.60 16.82
N PHE A 215 -0.07 -2.81 16.27
CA PHE A 215 1.13 -3.49 15.77
C PHE A 215 1.84 -2.68 14.68
N LEU A 216 1.10 -2.17 13.70
CA LEU A 216 1.66 -1.33 12.64
C LEU A 216 2.20 -0.01 13.20
N GLY A 217 1.46 0.63 14.11
CA GLY A 217 1.84 1.89 14.74
C GLY A 217 3.16 1.80 15.49
N TYR A 218 3.28 0.81 16.36
CA TYR A 218 4.52 0.51 17.08
C TYR A 218 5.67 0.17 16.14
N SER A 219 5.42 -0.69 15.14
CA SER A 219 6.47 -1.10 14.22
C SER A 219 7.00 0.08 13.41
N ALA A 220 6.12 0.98 12.98
CA ALA A 220 6.51 2.16 12.21
C ALA A 220 7.43 3.09 12.99
N ILE A 221 7.07 3.44 14.23
CA ILE A 221 7.86 4.36 15.05
C ILE A 221 9.15 3.71 15.57
N VAL A 222 9.12 2.45 15.99
CA VAL A 222 10.33 1.74 16.50
C VAL A 222 11.37 1.59 15.40
N LEU A 223 10.96 1.18 14.19
CA LEU A 223 11.88 1.05 13.06
C LEU A 223 12.40 2.41 12.58
N ALA A 224 11.54 3.44 12.54
CA ALA A 224 11.96 4.78 12.17
C ALA A 224 13.00 5.35 13.16
N LEU A 225 12.73 5.24 14.47
CA LEU A 225 13.67 5.69 15.50
C LEU A 225 14.98 4.90 15.48
N SER A 226 14.92 3.58 15.37
CA SER A 226 16.12 2.74 15.31
C SER A 226 16.97 3.00 14.05
N LEU A 227 16.37 3.52 12.98
CA LEU A 227 17.06 3.83 11.74
C LEU A 227 17.74 5.21 11.78
N THR A 228 17.17 6.16 12.49
CA THR A 228 17.56 7.58 12.45
C THR A 228 18.28 8.07 13.70
N GLN A 229 18.28 7.28 14.78
CA GLN A 229 19.04 7.56 15.99
C GLN A 229 20.35 6.76 16.00
N GLY A 230 21.37 7.27 16.70
CA GLY A 230 22.69 6.64 16.80
C GLY A 230 23.66 7.07 15.69
N ASN A 231 24.54 6.16 15.27
CA ASN A 231 25.57 6.45 14.27
C ASN A 231 25.04 6.25 12.84
N THR A 232 24.27 7.22 12.37
CA THR A 232 23.65 7.21 11.03
C THR A 232 23.75 8.60 10.41
N PRO A 233 23.95 8.71 9.08
CA PRO A 233 23.95 10.01 8.39
C PRO A 233 22.53 10.60 8.25
N LEU A 234 21.49 9.82 8.59
CA LEU A 234 20.10 10.23 8.48
C LEU A 234 19.73 11.25 9.55
N SER A 235 18.92 12.25 9.19
CA SER A 235 18.39 13.20 10.17
C SER A 235 17.55 12.48 11.25
N PRO A 236 17.79 12.76 12.55
CA PRO A 236 17.00 12.22 13.65
C PRO A 236 15.51 12.60 13.59
N LEU A 237 15.14 13.64 12.85
CA LEU A 237 13.75 14.10 12.69
C LEU A 237 12.96 13.38 11.58
N LEU A 238 13.60 12.54 10.76
CA LEU A 238 12.90 11.79 9.72
C LEU A 238 11.67 11.00 10.18
N PRO A 239 11.62 10.41 11.39
CA PRO A 239 10.41 9.73 11.86
C PRO A 239 9.18 10.64 11.90
N LEU A 240 9.37 11.93 12.21
CA LEU A 240 8.30 12.93 12.19
C LEU A 240 7.77 13.16 10.78
N ILE A 241 8.63 13.10 9.76
CA ILE A 241 8.21 13.29 8.37
C ILE A 241 7.53 12.03 7.85
N ILE A 242 8.14 10.86 8.07
CA ILE A 242 7.66 9.55 7.58
C ILE A 242 6.30 9.21 8.18
N LEU A 243 6.03 9.60 9.42
CA LEU A 243 4.79 9.32 10.17
C LEU A 243 3.98 10.60 10.41
N GLY A 244 4.29 11.66 9.66
CA GLY A 244 3.79 13.00 9.92
C GLY A 244 2.29 13.15 9.78
N PHE A 245 1.66 12.47 8.82
CA PHE A 245 0.23 12.61 8.62
C PHE A 245 -0.60 12.07 9.82
N PRO A 246 -0.42 10.81 10.30
CA PRO A 246 -1.09 10.34 11.52
C PRO A 246 -0.86 11.24 12.73
N VAL A 247 0.38 11.71 12.91
CA VAL A 247 0.75 12.63 14.00
C VAL A 247 -0.02 13.95 13.88
N LEU A 248 -0.05 14.55 12.68
CA LEU A 248 -0.80 15.78 12.40
C LEU A 248 -2.29 15.60 12.67
N ASP A 249 -2.92 14.54 12.19
CA ASP A 249 -4.34 14.26 12.41
C ASP A 249 -4.67 14.18 13.90
N THR A 250 -3.89 13.38 14.63
CA THR A 250 -4.12 13.14 16.05
C THR A 250 -3.89 14.41 16.88
N LEU A 251 -2.78 15.13 16.64
CA LEU A 251 -2.48 16.38 17.33
C LEU A 251 -3.53 17.45 17.04
N THR A 252 -3.99 17.57 15.79
CA THR A 252 -5.02 18.55 15.42
C THR A 252 -6.32 18.32 16.18
N VAL A 253 -6.76 17.06 16.23
CA VAL A 253 -7.96 16.66 16.93
C VAL A 253 -7.81 16.91 18.45
N MET A 254 -6.66 16.53 19.05
CA MET A 254 -6.38 16.79 20.47
C MET A 254 -6.35 18.29 20.79
N LEU A 255 -5.67 19.10 19.99
CA LEU A 255 -5.56 20.55 20.19
C LEU A 255 -6.92 21.24 20.06
N THR A 256 -7.73 20.83 19.07
CA THR A 256 -9.07 21.38 18.88
C THR A 256 -9.96 21.08 20.09
N ARG A 257 -9.86 19.87 20.68
CA ARG A 257 -10.56 19.52 21.93
C ARG A 257 -10.11 20.39 23.10
N MET A 258 -8.80 20.61 23.24
CA MET A 258 -8.24 21.44 24.30
C MET A 258 -8.72 22.89 24.20
N VAL A 259 -8.76 23.47 22.98
CA VAL A 259 -9.32 24.80 22.72
C VAL A 259 -10.80 24.86 23.09
N GLN A 260 -11.54 23.77 22.88
CA GLN A 260 -12.95 23.63 23.29
C GLN A 260 -13.13 23.27 24.78
N ARG A 261 -12.06 23.28 25.59
CA ARG A 261 -12.05 22.88 27.01
C ARG A 261 -12.56 21.46 27.28
N ARG A 262 -12.41 20.57 26.30
CA ARG A 262 -12.71 19.13 26.43
C ARG A 262 -11.42 18.35 26.65
N SER A 263 -11.54 17.15 27.23
CA SER A 263 -10.40 16.26 27.39
C SER A 263 -9.82 15.89 26.02
N PRO A 264 -8.48 15.94 25.84
CA PRO A 264 -7.84 15.53 24.59
C PRO A 264 -8.07 14.04 24.27
N PHE A 265 -8.40 13.22 25.26
CA PHE A 265 -8.65 11.78 25.13
C PHE A 265 -10.13 11.42 24.94
N ALA A 266 -11.03 12.40 24.83
CA ALA A 266 -12.44 12.14 24.57
C ALA A 266 -12.64 11.63 23.11
N PRO A 267 -13.56 10.66 22.85
CA PRO A 267 -13.88 10.23 21.50
C PRO A 267 -14.47 11.38 20.66
N ASP A 268 -14.08 11.52 19.38
CA ASP A 268 -14.61 12.56 18.47
C ASP A 268 -14.55 12.14 16.99
N LYS A 269 -15.35 12.80 16.13
CA LYS A 269 -15.44 12.57 14.67
C LYS A 269 -14.72 13.63 13.83
N ASN A 270 -13.81 14.40 14.42
CA ASN A 270 -13.18 15.56 13.75
C ASN A 270 -11.86 15.23 13.03
N HIS A 271 -11.58 13.96 12.78
CA HIS A 271 -10.42 13.52 12.02
C HIS A 271 -10.48 14.02 10.56
N PHE A 272 -9.32 14.20 9.93
CA PHE A 272 -9.20 14.72 8.56
C PHE A 272 -10.08 13.97 7.55
N HIS A 273 -10.21 12.64 7.68
CA HIS A 273 -11.03 11.85 6.78
C HIS A 273 -12.53 12.16 6.90
N HIS A 274 -13.04 12.43 8.10
CA HIS A 274 -14.41 12.90 8.30
C HIS A 274 -14.60 14.31 7.73
N ASN A 275 -13.63 15.19 7.92
CA ASN A 275 -13.66 16.55 7.37
C ASN A 275 -13.70 16.53 5.84
N LEU A 276 -12.90 15.68 5.19
CA LEU A 276 -12.91 15.47 3.73
C LEU A 276 -14.26 14.96 3.23
N MET A 277 -14.88 14.01 3.93
CA MET A 277 -16.22 13.53 3.57
C MET A 277 -17.30 14.61 3.78
N ALA A 278 -17.18 15.43 4.83
CA ALA A 278 -18.07 16.56 5.07
C ALA A 278 -17.98 17.64 3.98
N LEU A 279 -16.81 17.79 3.35
CA LEU A 279 -16.60 18.64 2.16
C LEU A 279 -17.23 18.06 0.88
N GLY A 280 -17.70 16.81 0.91
CA GLY A 280 -18.45 16.17 -0.17
C GLY A 280 -17.74 15.03 -0.90
N LEU A 281 -16.53 14.66 -0.47
CA LEU A 281 -15.77 13.53 -1.03
C LEU A 281 -16.37 12.18 -0.63
N ARG A 282 -16.25 11.19 -1.52
CA ARG A 282 -16.57 9.79 -1.23
C ARG A 282 -15.46 9.14 -0.40
N HIS A 283 -15.80 8.01 0.23
CA HIS A 283 -14.85 7.24 1.02
C HIS A 283 -13.53 6.94 0.28
N PRO A 284 -13.50 6.37 -0.96
CA PRO A 284 -12.24 6.14 -1.66
C PRO A 284 -11.47 7.44 -2.03
N GLU A 285 -12.19 8.53 -2.28
CA GLU A 285 -11.61 9.82 -2.66
C GLU A 285 -10.91 10.48 -1.45
N ALA A 286 -11.53 10.41 -0.26
CA ALA A 286 -10.92 10.89 0.98
C ALA A 286 -9.62 10.12 1.29
N VAL A 287 -9.65 8.79 1.15
CA VAL A 287 -8.44 7.95 1.32
C VAL A 287 -7.35 8.34 0.32
N LEU A 288 -7.71 8.56 -0.95
CA LEU A 288 -6.76 8.96 -2.00
C LEU A 288 -6.09 10.32 -1.69
N VAL A 289 -6.85 11.31 -1.23
CA VAL A 289 -6.30 12.63 -0.84
C VAL A 289 -5.30 12.47 0.31
N ILE A 290 -5.62 11.63 1.29
CA ILE A 290 -4.72 11.36 2.41
C ILE A 290 -3.46 10.61 1.95
N TYR A 291 -3.59 9.66 1.03
CA TYR A 291 -2.41 9.03 0.42
C TYR A 291 -1.53 10.04 -0.30
N LEU A 292 -2.10 11.02 -1.00
CA LEU A 292 -1.33 12.09 -1.64
C LEU A 292 -0.54 12.92 -0.62
N PHE A 293 -1.16 13.28 0.52
CA PHE A 293 -0.46 13.95 1.61
C PHE A 293 0.69 13.10 2.16
N GLN A 294 0.44 11.80 2.38
CA GLN A 294 1.47 10.89 2.87
C GLN A 294 2.60 10.70 1.85
N VAL A 295 2.27 10.60 0.55
CA VAL A 295 3.24 10.54 -0.55
C VAL A 295 4.16 11.77 -0.54
N ILE A 296 3.61 12.97 -0.42
CA ILE A 296 4.39 14.22 -0.35
C ILE A 296 5.37 14.15 0.82
N LEU A 297 4.91 13.71 1.99
CA LEU A 297 5.76 13.55 3.17
C LEU A 297 6.88 12.51 2.98
N VAL A 298 6.59 11.28 2.52
CA VAL A 298 7.63 10.25 2.36
C VAL A 298 8.62 10.58 1.24
N VAL A 299 8.18 11.25 0.18
CA VAL A 299 9.06 11.76 -0.88
C VAL A 299 9.96 12.87 -0.33
N SER A 300 9.40 13.78 0.49
CA SER A 300 10.19 14.82 1.16
C SER A 300 11.20 14.21 2.14
N ALA A 301 10.80 13.21 2.92
CA ALA A 301 11.69 12.45 3.80
C ALA A 301 12.86 11.85 3.00
N TYR A 302 12.59 11.29 1.82
CA TYR A 302 13.65 10.79 0.94
C TYR A 302 14.61 11.91 0.49
N TYR A 303 14.11 12.98 -0.13
CA TYR A 303 14.97 14.02 -0.69
C TYR A 303 15.75 14.80 0.37
N PHE A 304 15.12 15.09 1.52
CA PHE A 304 15.72 15.89 2.59
C PHE A 304 16.45 15.07 3.66
N ARG A 305 16.61 13.75 3.48
CA ARG A 305 17.20 12.84 4.49
C ARG A 305 18.58 13.24 5.05
N PHE A 306 19.38 13.96 4.27
CA PHE A 306 20.73 14.42 4.62
C PHE A 306 20.83 15.94 4.79
N TYR A 307 19.68 16.64 4.80
CA TYR A 307 19.64 18.08 4.98
C TYR A 307 19.55 18.45 6.47
N PRO A 308 19.83 19.72 6.83
CA PRO A 308 19.78 20.17 8.22
C PRO A 308 18.41 19.95 8.87
N ASP A 309 18.40 19.55 10.14
CA ASP A 309 17.17 19.22 10.89
C ASP A 309 16.14 20.34 10.91
N TRP A 310 16.60 21.60 10.99
CA TRP A 310 15.74 22.78 10.90
C TRP A 310 14.95 22.84 9.59
N LEU A 311 15.54 22.42 8.47
CA LEU A 311 14.83 22.40 7.19
C LEU A 311 13.68 21.38 7.21
N LEU A 312 13.92 20.19 7.77
CA LEU A 312 12.89 19.16 7.89
C LEU A 312 11.76 19.63 8.82
N LEU A 313 12.11 20.21 9.97
CA LEU A 313 11.14 20.73 10.93
C LEU A 313 10.29 21.85 10.33
N CYS A 314 10.93 22.87 9.74
CA CYS A 314 10.23 23.98 9.09
C CYS A 314 9.37 23.49 7.92
N GLY A 315 9.88 22.56 7.10
CA GLY A 315 9.12 21.96 6.01
C GLY A 315 7.86 21.24 6.49
N TYR A 316 7.98 20.44 7.56
CA TYR A 316 6.84 19.77 8.17
C TYR A 316 5.81 20.74 8.77
N LEU A 317 6.28 21.78 9.46
CA LEU A 317 5.40 22.80 10.03
C LEU A 317 4.67 23.59 8.94
N LEU A 318 5.36 23.98 7.87
CA LEU A 318 4.74 24.66 6.72
C LEU A 318 3.71 23.78 6.02
N PHE A 319 4.03 22.50 5.81
CA PHE A 319 3.08 21.53 5.27
C PHE A 319 1.84 21.40 6.16
N SER A 320 2.05 21.24 7.47
CA SER A 320 0.99 21.11 8.46
C SER A 320 0.10 22.35 8.51
N LEU A 321 0.71 23.55 8.55
CA LEU A 321 -0.01 24.83 8.51
C LEU A 321 -0.79 25.00 7.20
N GLY A 322 -0.21 24.60 6.07
CA GLY A 322 -0.88 24.64 4.77
C GLY A 322 -2.14 23.78 4.73
N ILE A 323 -2.06 22.55 5.22
CA ILE A 323 -3.23 21.66 5.36
C ILE A 323 -4.28 22.30 6.28
N LEU A 324 -3.89 22.70 7.49
CA LEU A 324 -4.81 23.27 8.46
C LEU A 324 -5.49 24.55 7.94
N ALA A 325 -4.73 25.43 7.28
CA ALA A 325 -5.26 26.64 6.65
C ALA A 325 -6.26 26.30 5.55
N ALA A 326 -5.98 25.28 4.72
CA ALA A 326 -6.90 24.85 3.66
C ALA A 326 -8.23 24.34 4.24
N PHE A 327 -8.19 23.48 5.27
CA PHE A 327 -9.41 22.99 5.92
C PHE A 327 -10.18 24.10 6.65
N HIS A 328 -9.48 25.01 7.33
CA HIS A 328 -10.11 26.16 7.99
C HIS A 328 -10.77 27.11 6.99
N HIS A 329 -10.10 27.39 5.87
CA HIS A 329 -10.65 28.21 4.80
C HIS A 329 -11.87 27.55 4.16
N ALA A 330 -11.80 26.24 3.88
CA ALA A 330 -12.92 25.47 3.35
C ALA A 330 -14.13 25.49 4.30
N GLY A 331 -13.90 25.33 5.61
CA GLY A 331 -14.94 25.45 6.64
C GLY A 331 -15.57 26.83 6.70
N LYS A 332 -14.76 27.90 6.70
CA LYS A 332 -15.25 29.30 6.76
C LYS A 332 -16.06 29.72 5.54
N THR A 333 -15.63 29.32 4.35
CA THR A 333 -16.29 29.68 3.09
C THR A 333 -17.52 28.82 2.80
N GLY A 334 -17.78 27.79 3.63
CA GLY A 334 -18.77 26.76 3.32
C GLY A 334 -18.44 26.04 2.01
N TRP A 335 -17.16 26.04 1.62
CA TRP A 335 -16.73 25.45 0.35
C TRP A 335 -17.03 23.97 0.40
N ARG A 336 -17.92 23.55 -0.48
CA ARG A 336 -18.16 22.13 -0.75
C ARG A 336 -17.57 21.83 -2.10
N ILE A 337 -16.88 20.70 -2.17
CA ILE A 337 -16.45 20.14 -3.44
C ILE A 337 -17.75 19.80 -4.17
N LYS A 338 -18.16 20.71 -5.08
CA LYS A 338 -19.30 20.45 -5.92
C LYS A 338 -19.00 19.14 -6.64
N ARG A 339 -19.97 18.22 -6.65
CA ARG A 339 -19.89 16.92 -7.35
C ARG A 339 -19.91 17.13 -8.87
N TYR A 340 -18.99 17.92 -9.38
CA TYR A 340 -18.65 18.04 -10.77
C TYR A 340 -17.34 17.29 -10.93
N ASP A 341 -17.43 16.14 -11.57
CA ASP A 341 -16.35 15.53 -12.31
C ASP A 341 -15.63 16.63 -13.12
N LEU A 342 -14.52 17.16 -12.59
CA LEU A 342 -13.66 18.12 -13.32
C LEU A 342 -13.27 17.53 -14.69
N PHE A 343 -13.14 16.20 -14.73
CA PHE A 343 -12.94 15.41 -15.94
C PHE A 343 -14.21 15.15 -16.77
N ASP A 344 -15.42 15.16 -16.20
CA ASP A 344 -16.65 15.04 -17.01
C ASP A 344 -16.96 16.33 -17.74
N ILE A 345 -16.64 17.49 -17.17
CA ILE A 345 -16.87 18.75 -17.88
C ILE A 345 -15.89 18.88 -19.06
N VAL A 346 -14.61 18.58 -18.83
CA VAL A 346 -13.56 18.80 -19.85
C VAL A 346 -13.55 17.70 -20.93
N ILE A 347 -13.65 16.42 -20.55
CA ILE A 347 -13.57 15.29 -21.48
C ILE A 347 -14.98 14.80 -21.87
N VAL A 348 -15.85 14.54 -20.89
CA VAL A 348 -17.19 13.99 -21.16
C VAL A 348 -18.14 15.04 -21.73
N GLY A 349 -17.93 16.33 -21.47
CA GLY A 349 -18.71 17.44 -22.02
C GLY A 349 -18.49 17.59 -23.53
N ARG A 350 -17.25 17.43 -23.99
CA ARG A 350 -16.90 17.41 -25.42
C ARG A 350 -17.30 16.10 -26.12
N LEU A 351 -17.34 14.99 -25.39
CA LEU A 351 -17.67 13.65 -25.93
C LEU A 351 -19.10 13.19 -25.59
N ARG A 352 -19.97 14.08 -25.08
CA ARG A 352 -21.30 13.72 -24.56
C ARG A 352 -22.18 13.08 -25.63
N LYS A 353 -22.15 13.64 -26.84
CA LYS A 353 -22.87 13.12 -28.02
C LYS A 353 -22.41 11.71 -28.39
N LEU A 354 -21.10 11.47 -28.37
CA LEU A 354 -20.50 10.18 -28.71
C LEU A 354 -20.64 9.11 -27.61
N ARG A 355 -20.78 9.54 -26.34
CA ARG A 355 -21.13 8.68 -25.19
C ARG A 355 -22.58 8.21 -25.29
N ASP A 356 -23.48 9.08 -25.73
CA ASP A 356 -24.91 8.78 -25.79
C ASP A 356 -25.22 7.75 -26.89
N ASP A 357 -24.46 7.78 -28.01
CA ASP A 357 -24.52 6.79 -29.10
C ASP A 357 -23.80 5.46 -28.80
N GLY A 358 -23.00 5.38 -27.73
CA GLY A 358 -22.25 4.17 -27.33
C GLY A 358 -21.17 3.71 -28.32
N VAL A 359 -20.88 4.53 -29.35
CA VAL A 359 -19.95 4.22 -30.44
C VAL A 359 -18.51 4.17 -29.94
N ILE A 360 -18.08 5.18 -29.16
CA ILE A 360 -16.72 5.21 -28.58
C ILE A 360 -16.47 3.98 -27.74
N ILE A 361 -17.44 3.62 -26.87
CA ILE A 361 -17.30 2.47 -25.98
C ILE A 361 -17.18 1.18 -26.80
N ARG A 362 -18.00 1.02 -27.86
CA ARG A 362 -17.98 -0.18 -28.69
C ARG A 362 -16.64 -0.37 -29.40
N TYR A 363 -16.09 0.68 -29.99
CA TYR A 363 -14.81 0.60 -30.70
C TYR A 363 -13.63 0.53 -29.73
N ALA A 364 -13.59 1.37 -28.70
CA ALA A 364 -12.54 1.35 -27.69
C ALA A 364 -12.48 -0.01 -26.97
N PHE A 365 -13.63 -0.56 -26.59
CA PHE A 365 -13.69 -1.88 -25.96
C PHE A 365 -13.28 -2.99 -26.93
N ARG A 366 -13.64 -2.95 -28.22
CA ARG A 366 -13.15 -3.95 -29.19
C ARG A 366 -11.63 -3.87 -29.36
N ILE A 367 -11.07 -2.67 -29.52
CA ILE A 367 -9.61 -2.49 -29.61
C ILE A 367 -8.95 -3.01 -28.33
N PHE A 368 -9.56 -2.77 -27.17
CA PHE A 368 -9.07 -3.26 -25.88
C PHE A 368 -9.17 -4.79 -25.73
N GLU A 369 -10.31 -5.38 -26.10
CA GLU A 369 -10.60 -6.82 -26.00
C GLU A 369 -9.63 -7.67 -26.83
N PHE A 370 -9.29 -7.22 -28.04
CA PHE A 370 -8.35 -7.93 -28.91
C PHE A 370 -6.90 -7.48 -28.71
N GLY A 371 -6.70 -6.19 -28.48
CA GLY A 371 -5.38 -5.59 -28.43
C GLY A 371 -4.57 -5.97 -27.19
N VAL A 372 -5.22 -6.07 -26.03
CA VAL A 372 -4.53 -6.44 -24.77
C VAL A 372 -3.99 -7.88 -24.84
N PRO A 373 -4.79 -8.90 -25.22
CA PRO A 373 -4.25 -10.26 -25.38
C PRO A 373 -3.20 -10.38 -26.48
N LEU A 374 -3.34 -9.65 -27.59
CA LEU A 374 -2.35 -9.63 -28.66
C LEU A 374 -1.01 -9.02 -28.18
N LEU A 375 -1.08 -7.95 -27.37
CA LEU A 375 0.11 -7.33 -26.78
C LEU A 375 0.84 -8.30 -25.85
N LEU A 376 0.10 -9.08 -25.04
CA LEU A 376 0.71 -10.11 -24.20
C LEU A 376 1.36 -11.21 -25.04
N LEU A 377 0.66 -11.70 -26.07
CA LEU A 377 1.19 -12.71 -26.99
C LEU A 377 2.50 -12.22 -27.63
N PHE A 378 2.49 -11.00 -28.18
CA PHE A 378 3.68 -10.38 -28.75
C PHE A 378 4.81 -10.27 -27.72
N THR A 379 4.50 -9.83 -26.50
CA THR A 379 5.47 -9.75 -25.39
C THR A 379 6.10 -11.11 -25.08
N CYS A 380 5.34 -12.21 -25.18
CA CYS A 380 5.83 -13.57 -24.97
C CYS A 380 6.69 -14.11 -26.13
N MET A 381 6.63 -13.49 -27.31
CA MET A 381 7.47 -13.86 -28.48
C MET A 381 8.85 -13.18 -28.47
N LEU A 382 9.06 -12.17 -27.62
CA LEU A 382 10.28 -11.37 -27.59
C LEU A 382 11.48 -12.04 -26.90
N PRO A 383 11.32 -12.76 -25.77
CA PRO A 383 12.45 -13.41 -25.11
C PRO A 383 13.20 -14.35 -26.05
N ARG A 384 14.54 -14.24 -26.09
CA ARG A 384 15.39 -15.16 -26.86
C ARG A 384 15.73 -16.45 -26.12
N GLU A 385 15.80 -16.36 -24.80
CA GLU A 385 16.12 -17.49 -23.92
C GLU A 385 15.11 -17.51 -22.78
N VAL A 386 14.26 -18.54 -22.74
CA VAL A 386 13.37 -18.77 -21.62
C VAL A 386 13.95 -19.86 -20.72
N PRO A 387 14.16 -19.59 -19.41
CA PRO A 387 14.59 -20.61 -18.48
C PRO A 387 13.66 -21.83 -18.47
N THR A 388 14.24 -23.03 -18.43
CA THR A 388 13.49 -24.30 -18.54
C THR A 388 12.37 -24.45 -17.51
N TYR A 389 12.56 -23.92 -16.29
CA TYR A 389 11.53 -23.94 -15.26
C TYR A 389 10.33 -23.05 -15.61
N ILE A 390 10.54 -21.91 -16.29
CA ILE A 390 9.46 -21.03 -16.77
C ILE A 390 8.72 -21.70 -17.92
N SER A 391 9.44 -22.29 -18.88
CA SER A 391 8.83 -23.03 -19.99
C SER A 391 7.94 -24.19 -19.51
N ARG A 392 8.44 -25.01 -18.57
CA ARG A 392 7.65 -26.08 -17.95
C ARG A 392 6.43 -25.55 -17.19
N ALA A 393 6.59 -24.50 -16.40
CA ALA A 393 5.48 -23.88 -15.69
C ALA A 393 4.42 -23.34 -16.66
N ALA A 394 4.84 -22.72 -17.78
CA ALA A 394 3.95 -22.19 -18.79
C ALA A 394 3.12 -23.30 -19.46
N LEU A 395 3.74 -24.44 -19.81
CA LEU A 395 3.02 -25.61 -20.33
C LEU A 395 2.02 -26.17 -19.31
N ILE A 396 2.41 -26.30 -18.05
CA ILE A 396 1.52 -26.77 -16.98
C ILE A 396 0.31 -25.85 -16.88
N PHE A 397 0.51 -24.53 -16.80
CA PHE A 397 -0.60 -23.58 -16.73
C PHE A 397 -1.48 -23.58 -17.99
N ALA A 398 -0.90 -23.76 -19.17
CA ALA A 398 -1.66 -23.88 -20.42
C ALA A 398 -2.61 -25.09 -20.38
N VAL A 399 -2.10 -26.25 -19.97
CA VAL A 399 -2.91 -27.48 -19.80
C VAL A 399 -3.98 -27.29 -18.72
N VAL A 400 -3.62 -26.70 -17.57
CA VAL A 400 -4.56 -26.46 -16.46
C VAL A 400 -5.72 -25.55 -16.90
N ILE A 401 -5.46 -24.49 -17.67
CA ILE A 401 -6.53 -23.62 -18.19
C ILE A 401 -7.43 -24.38 -19.17
N LEU A 402 -6.86 -25.20 -20.06
CA LEU A 402 -7.62 -26.01 -21.01
C LEU A 402 -8.49 -27.06 -20.32
N LEU A 403 -7.99 -27.70 -19.26
CA LEU A 403 -8.78 -28.65 -18.46
C LEU A 403 -9.88 -27.92 -17.69
N ALA A 404 -9.58 -26.78 -17.08
CA ALA A 404 -10.55 -25.99 -16.32
C ALA A 404 -11.71 -25.51 -17.20
N ARG A 405 -11.44 -25.21 -18.48
CA ARG A 405 -12.46 -24.88 -19.48
C ARG A 405 -13.55 -25.95 -19.61
N SER A 406 -13.17 -27.22 -19.45
CA SER A 406 -14.09 -28.37 -19.54
C SER A 406 -14.86 -28.65 -18.25
N ILE A 407 -14.43 -28.09 -17.11
CA ILE A 407 -15.03 -28.36 -15.78
C ILE A 407 -16.05 -27.27 -15.41
N ASN A 408 -15.58 -26.03 -15.25
CA ASN A 408 -16.40 -24.91 -14.81
C ASN A 408 -15.80 -23.57 -15.26
N LYS A 409 -16.64 -22.69 -15.81
CA LYS A 409 -16.24 -21.34 -16.22
C LYS A 409 -15.73 -20.47 -15.07
N GLU A 410 -16.24 -20.65 -13.85
CA GLU A 410 -15.72 -19.98 -12.64
C GLU A 410 -14.28 -20.38 -12.34
N LEU A 411 -14.04 -21.70 -12.32
CA LEU A 411 -12.71 -22.25 -12.10
C LEU A 411 -11.73 -21.78 -13.17
N MET A 412 -12.16 -21.78 -14.44
CA MET A 412 -11.38 -21.28 -15.56
C MET A 412 -11.04 -19.79 -15.40
N ALA A 413 -12.00 -18.94 -15.04
CA ALA A 413 -11.77 -17.51 -14.84
C ALA A 413 -10.78 -17.25 -13.69
N SER A 414 -10.90 -17.98 -12.58
CA SER A 414 -9.98 -17.90 -11.43
C SER A 414 -8.56 -18.35 -11.80
N LEU A 415 -8.42 -19.49 -12.49
CA LEU A 415 -7.12 -20.02 -12.93
C LEU A 415 -6.47 -19.16 -14.02
N LEU A 416 -7.27 -18.64 -14.95
CA LEU A 416 -6.80 -17.69 -15.96
C LEU A 416 -6.21 -16.45 -15.28
N ARG A 417 -6.95 -15.88 -14.32
CA ARG A 417 -6.49 -14.72 -13.57
C ARG A 417 -5.18 -15.03 -12.82
N PHE A 418 -5.14 -16.12 -12.05
CA PHE A 418 -3.94 -16.59 -11.35
C PHE A 418 -2.74 -16.75 -12.29
N THR A 419 -2.95 -17.35 -13.46
CA THR A 419 -1.92 -17.55 -14.46
C THR A 419 -1.40 -16.23 -15.01
N LEU A 420 -2.28 -15.27 -15.31
CA LEU A 420 -1.90 -13.94 -15.79
C LEU A 420 -1.07 -13.16 -14.76
N TYR A 421 -1.39 -13.26 -13.46
CA TYR A 421 -0.59 -12.65 -12.39
C TYR A 421 0.86 -13.15 -12.38
N LEU A 422 1.08 -14.43 -12.71
CA LEU A 422 2.42 -15.00 -12.78
C LEU A 422 3.08 -14.71 -14.12
N LEU A 423 2.36 -14.89 -15.23
CA LEU A 423 2.88 -14.80 -16.59
C LEU A 423 3.35 -13.39 -16.94
N ILE A 424 2.54 -12.36 -16.66
CA ILE A 424 2.81 -10.99 -17.10
C ILE A 424 4.15 -10.45 -16.54
N PRO A 425 4.45 -10.55 -15.22
CA PRO A 425 5.74 -10.12 -14.70
C PRO A 425 6.92 -10.83 -15.36
N PHE A 426 6.85 -12.15 -15.52
CA PHE A 426 7.93 -12.93 -16.10
C PHE A 426 8.13 -12.62 -17.59
N SER A 427 7.06 -12.56 -18.38
CA SER A 427 7.16 -12.30 -19.82
C SER A 427 7.71 -10.91 -20.11
N VAL A 428 7.24 -9.88 -19.40
CA VAL A 428 7.74 -8.51 -19.56
C VAL A 428 9.21 -8.44 -19.13
N PHE A 429 9.57 -9.01 -17.98
CA PHE A 429 10.96 -8.99 -17.50
C PHE A 429 11.93 -9.70 -18.44
N LEU A 430 11.58 -10.89 -18.94
CA LEU A 430 12.41 -11.63 -19.91
C LEU A 430 12.52 -10.89 -21.24
N SER A 431 11.43 -10.25 -21.69
CA SER A 431 11.42 -9.48 -22.95
C SER A 431 12.35 -8.28 -22.91
N ASP A 432 12.48 -7.63 -21.75
CA ASP A 432 13.33 -6.45 -21.57
C ASP A 432 14.81 -6.84 -21.43
N ARG A 433 15.09 -7.99 -20.80
CA ARG A 433 16.44 -8.57 -20.65
C ARG A 433 17.07 -9.02 -21.96
N SER A 434 16.26 -9.44 -22.93
CA SER A 434 16.74 -10.15 -24.14
C SER A 434 16.04 -9.69 -25.42
N LEU A 435 16.02 -8.38 -25.65
CA LEU A 435 15.39 -7.79 -26.84
C LEU A 435 16.01 -8.36 -28.14
N PRO A 436 15.18 -8.82 -29.09
CA PRO A 436 15.66 -9.22 -30.41
C PRO A 436 16.29 -8.04 -31.16
N GLN A 437 17.37 -8.29 -31.91
CA GLN A 437 18.04 -7.27 -32.72
C GLN A 437 17.12 -6.56 -33.74
N TRP A 438 16.07 -7.24 -34.22
CA TRP A 438 15.11 -6.63 -35.15
C TRP A 438 14.14 -5.65 -34.46
N LEU A 439 14.04 -5.69 -33.13
CA LEU A 439 13.20 -4.80 -32.34
C LEU A 439 14.03 -3.60 -31.86
N ASP A 440 14.52 -2.80 -32.81
CA ASP A 440 15.32 -1.61 -32.55
C ASP A 440 14.62 -0.32 -33.03
N GLY A 441 15.22 0.83 -32.69
CA GLY A 441 14.81 2.16 -33.16
C GLY A 441 13.31 2.45 -33.10
N SER A 442 12.67 2.49 -34.27
CA SER A 442 11.25 2.82 -34.42
C SER A 442 10.32 1.68 -33.97
N ALA A 443 10.72 0.42 -34.13
CA ALA A 443 9.92 -0.74 -33.70
C ALA A 443 9.83 -0.82 -32.18
N LEU A 444 10.95 -0.58 -31.48
CA LEU A 444 10.97 -0.49 -30.02
C LEU A 444 10.13 0.68 -29.49
N ARG A 445 10.19 1.84 -30.15
CA ARG A 445 9.34 2.99 -29.81
C ARG A 445 7.85 2.68 -29.98
N LEU A 446 7.48 1.98 -31.05
CA LEU A 446 6.09 1.56 -31.29
C LEU A 446 5.61 0.56 -30.23
N TYR A 447 6.44 -0.43 -29.88
CA TYR A 447 6.15 -1.38 -28.80
C TYR A 447 5.98 -0.68 -27.45
N ASN A 448 6.85 0.25 -27.08
CA ASN A 448 6.69 0.99 -25.83
C ASN A 448 5.45 1.92 -25.87
N ALA A 449 5.17 2.55 -27.02
CA ALA A 449 4.01 3.40 -27.20
C ALA A 449 2.69 2.62 -27.10
N SER A 450 2.65 1.34 -27.48
CA SER A 450 1.41 0.55 -27.38
C SER A 450 0.96 0.41 -25.92
N PHE A 451 1.86 0.27 -24.95
CA PHE A 451 1.49 0.26 -23.53
C PHE A 451 0.86 1.59 -23.09
N ALA A 452 1.39 2.72 -23.54
CA ALA A 452 0.80 4.03 -23.24
C ALA A 452 -0.58 4.20 -23.88
N VAL A 453 -0.79 3.69 -25.10
CA VAL A 453 -2.10 3.68 -25.77
C VAL A 453 -3.10 2.84 -24.98
N PHE A 454 -2.72 1.63 -24.54
CA PHE A 454 -3.61 0.82 -23.71
C PHE A 454 -3.87 1.47 -22.35
N ALA A 455 -2.94 2.25 -21.80
CA ALA A 455 -3.16 3.00 -20.55
C ALA A 455 -4.30 4.00 -20.68
N LEU A 456 -4.30 4.74 -21.78
CA LEU A 456 -5.37 5.67 -22.11
C LEU A 456 -6.69 4.92 -22.39
N LEU A 457 -6.64 3.78 -23.07
CA LEU A 457 -7.82 2.95 -23.32
C LEU A 457 -8.42 2.38 -22.02
N ILE A 458 -7.61 1.98 -21.04
CA ILE A 458 -8.09 1.58 -19.70
C ILE A 458 -8.96 2.70 -19.11
N ILE A 459 -8.44 3.93 -19.10
CA ILE A 459 -9.14 5.09 -18.52
C ILE A 459 -10.47 5.32 -19.26
N ILE A 460 -10.47 5.24 -20.59
CA ILE A 460 -11.68 5.40 -21.41
C ILE A 460 -12.68 4.27 -21.14
N VAL A 461 -12.25 3.00 -21.17
CA VAL A 461 -13.13 1.84 -20.96
C VAL A 461 -13.69 1.84 -19.54
N SER A 462 -12.85 2.07 -18.53
CA SER A 462 -13.27 2.12 -17.12
C SER A 462 -14.27 3.25 -16.85
N LYS A 463 -14.05 4.43 -17.45
CA LYS A 463 -14.91 5.60 -17.18
C LYS A 463 -16.21 5.63 -17.97
N PHE A 464 -16.20 5.18 -19.23
CA PHE A 464 -17.36 5.28 -20.11
C PHE A 464 -18.26 4.05 -20.10
N THR A 465 -17.86 2.95 -19.47
CA THR A 465 -18.73 1.78 -19.37
C THR A 465 -19.95 2.07 -18.50
N ARG A 466 -21.16 1.92 -19.07
CA ARG A 466 -22.46 2.21 -18.42
C ARG A 466 -22.82 1.28 -17.26
N ARG A 467 -22.00 0.27 -16.95
CA ARG A 467 -22.36 -0.79 -16.01
C ARG A 467 -22.07 -0.36 -14.57
N ARG A 468 -23.10 -0.38 -13.71
CA ARG A 468 -23.01 -0.04 -12.27
C ARG A 468 -22.08 -0.97 -11.46
N GLU A 469 -21.74 -2.12 -12.02
CA GLU A 469 -20.81 -3.13 -11.48
C GLU A 469 -19.61 -3.34 -12.42
N GLY A 470 -18.92 -2.26 -12.79
CA GLY A 470 -17.65 -2.29 -13.52
C GLY A 470 -16.45 -2.05 -12.59
N PHE A 471 -15.22 -2.21 -13.12
CA PHE A 471 -13.95 -1.95 -12.43
C PHE A 471 -13.96 -0.55 -11.79
N LYS A 472 -13.93 -0.50 -10.45
CA LYS A 472 -13.81 0.75 -9.69
C LYS A 472 -12.36 0.89 -9.27
N ASN A 473 -11.73 2.00 -9.64
CA ASN A 473 -10.39 2.33 -9.14
C ASN A 473 -10.44 2.34 -7.61
N THR A 474 -9.66 1.45 -7.02
CA THR A 474 -9.55 1.31 -5.58
C THR A 474 -8.34 2.10 -5.06
N PRO A 475 -8.33 2.52 -3.79
CA PRO A 475 -7.13 3.11 -3.19
C PRO A 475 -5.87 2.25 -3.33
N LEU A 476 -6.00 0.91 -3.33
CA LEU A 476 -4.90 -0.02 -3.57
C LEU A 476 -4.32 0.13 -4.98
N ASP A 477 -5.17 0.35 -5.99
CA ASP A 477 -4.71 0.53 -7.36
C ASP A 477 -3.83 1.77 -7.50
N PHE A 478 -4.18 2.84 -6.79
CA PHE A 478 -3.36 4.04 -6.72
C PHE A 478 -2.02 3.76 -6.03
N LEU A 479 -2.01 3.03 -4.91
CA LEU A 479 -0.77 2.64 -4.23
C LEU A 479 0.15 1.81 -5.15
N ILE A 480 -0.41 0.85 -5.88
CA ILE A 480 0.34 0.02 -6.85
C ILE A 480 0.96 0.91 -7.93
N LEU A 481 0.14 1.78 -8.55
CA LEU A 481 0.59 2.70 -9.58
C LEU A 481 1.68 3.64 -9.06
N PHE A 482 1.46 4.23 -7.89
CA PHE A 482 2.40 5.15 -7.27
C PHE A 482 3.74 4.46 -6.98
N ILE A 483 3.74 3.31 -6.31
CA ILE A 483 4.96 2.57 -5.97
C ILE A 483 5.74 2.22 -7.23
N ALA A 484 5.06 1.78 -8.28
CA ALA A 484 5.74 1.38 -9.51
C ALA A 484 6.20 2.53 -10.41
N VAL A 485 5.59 3.70 -10.29
CA VAL A 485 6.14 4.92 -10.90
C VAL A 485 7.32 5.42 -10.05
N LEU A 486 7.20 5.45 -8.73
CA LEU A 486 8.21 6.05 -7.87
C LEU A 486 9.47 5.20 -7.78
N VAL A 487 9.36 3.93 -7.35
CA VAL A 487 10.50 3.06 -7.01
C VAL A 487 11.54 3.02 -8.12
N PRO A 488 11.16 2.83 -9.39
CA PRO A 488 12.17 2.69 -10.41
C PRO A 488 12.73 4.01 -10.95
N ASN A 489 12.07 5.14 -10.63
CA ASN A 489 12.58 6.48 -10.91
C ASN A 489 13.38 7.06 -9.74
N LEU A 490 13.62 6.29 -8.68
CA LEU A 490 14.55 6.67 -7.63
C LEU A 490 15.97 6.79 -8.24
N PRO A 491 16.76 7.80 -7.85
CA PRO A 491 18.08 8.08 -8.42
C PRO A 491 19.18 7.07 -7.99
N ASP A 492 18.81 5.82 -7.74
CA ASP A 492 19.76 4.73 -7.48
C ASP A 492 20.29 4.18 -8.81
N GLN A 493 21.62 4.02 -8.89
CA GLN A 493 22.29 3.47 -10.06
C GLN A 493 21.80 2.05 -10.39
N HIS A 494 21.41 1.25 -9.39
CA HIS A 494 20.89 -0.09 -9.63
C HIS A 494 19.53 -0.05 -10.35
N PHE A 495 18.63 0.86 -9.98
CA PHE A 495 17.31 0.95 -10.64
C PHE A 495 17.42 1.48 -12.07
N GLN A 496 18.32 2.45 -12.28
CA GLN A 496 18.56 3.05 -13.60
C GLN A 496 19.20 2.07 -14.59
N ASN A 497 20.14 1.24 -14.13
CA ASN A 497 20.84 0.27 -14.98
C ASN A 497 19.96 -0.87 -15.50
N TYR A 498 18.84 -1.17 -14.83
CA TYR A 498 17.96 -2.30 -15.19
C TYR A 498 16.66 -1.89 -15.90
N HIS A 499 16.48 -0.61 -16.30
CA HIS A 499 15.23 -0.09 -16.88
C HIS A 499 13.96 -0.52 -16.12
N LEU A 500 14.08 -0.74 -14.81
CA LEU A 500 13.04 -1.38 -13.98
C LEU A 500 11.73 -0.58 -13.98
N GLY A 501 11.77 0.72 -14.29
CA GLY A 501 10.60 1.59 -14.32
C GLY A 501 9.69 1.34 -15.47
N LEU A 502 10.29 1.20 -16.64
CA LEU A 502 9.55 0.92 -17.83
C LEU A 502 9.01 -0.52 -17.78
N VAL A 503 9.78 -1.46 -17.22
CA VAL A 503 9.33 -2.84 -16.95
C VAL A 503 8.15 -2.86 -15.96
N ALA A 504 8.26 -2.22 -14.80
CA ALA A 504 7.19 -2.18 -13.80
C ALA A 504 5.92 -1.50 -14.34
N ALA A 505 6.07 -0.39 -15.07
CA ALA A 505 4.96 0.29 -15.72
C ALA A 505 4.26 -0.61 -16.74
N LYS A 506 5.01 -1.35 -17.57
CA LYS A 506 4.46 -2.34 -18.53
C LYS A 506 3.71 -3.47 -17.83
N ILE A 507 4.27 -4.03 -16.75
CA ILE A 507 3.65 -5.10 -15.95
C ILE A 507 2.30 -4.64 -15.40
N ILE A 508 2.30 -3.49 -14.73
CA ILE A 508 1.08 -2.91 -14.15
C ILE A 508 0.07 -2.61 -15.24
N MET A 509 0.52 -2.02 -16.35
CA MET A 509 -0.36 -1.72 -17.46
C MET A 509 -1.07 -2.95 -18.00
N LEU A 510 -0.33 -4.02 -18.30
CA LEU A 510 -0.94 -5.28 -18.75
C LEU A 510 -1.84 -5.88 -17.68
N TYR A 511 -1.39 -5.89 -16.44
CA TYR A 511 -2.15 -6.45 -15.33
C TYR A 511 -3.50 -5.73 -15.13
N PHE A 512 -3.50 -4.40 -15.04
CA PHE A 512 -4.73 -3.60 -14.99
C PHE A 512 -5.57 -3.76 -16.25
N SER A 513 -4.94 -3.86 -17.42
CA SER A 513 -5.66 -4.09 -18.67
C SER A 513 -6.47 -5.39 -18.61
N TYR A 514 -5.85 -6.46 -18.11
CA TYR A 514 -6.50 -7.76 -17.96
C TYR A 514 -7.54 -7.78 -16.85
N GLU A 515 -7.32 -7.10 -15.73
CA GLU A 515 -8.34 -6.97 -14.67
C GLU A 515 -9.60 -6.27 -15.19
N VAL A 516 -9.45 -5.16 -15.90
CA VAL A 516 -10.57 -4.46 -16.57
C VAL A 516 -11.23 -5.37 -17.61
N LEU A 517 -10.44 -6.06 -18.43
CA LEU A 517 -10.95 -6.94 -19.47
C LEU A 517 -11.77 -8.11 -18.89
N LEU A 518 -11.25 -8.79 -17.87
CA LEU A 518 -11.91 -9.92 -17.21
C LEU A 518 -13.16 -9.45 -16.45
N ALA A 519 -13.13 -8.29 -15.80
CA ALA A 519 -14.29 -7.71 -15.14
C ALA A 519 -15.42 -7.42 -16.13
N GLU A 520 -15.10 -6.90 -17.31
CA GLU A 520 -16.11 -6.58 -18.33
C GLU A 520 -16.66 -7.80 -19.07
N LEU A 521 -15.83 -8.83 -19.27
CA LEU A 521 -16.22 -10.05 -19.96
C LEU A 521 -17.01 -11.02 -19.07
N ARG A 522 -16.89 -10.93 -17.74
CA ARG A 522 -17.52 -11.83 -16.75
C ARG A 522 -17.30 -13.31 -17.10
N TRP A 523 -18.29 -13.94 -17.76
CA TRP A 523 -18.30 -15.36 -18.13
C TRP A 523 -17.82 -15.66 -19.56
N ARG A 524 -17.59 -14.62 -20.39
CA ARG A 524 -17.16 -14.75 -21.80
C ARG A 524 -15.63 -14.65 -21.94
N VAL A 525 -14.93 -15.34 -21.05
CA VAL A 525 -13.46 -15.31 -20.98
C VAL A 525 -12.79 -16.32 -21.93
N ASP A 526 -13.56 -17.13 -22.67
CA ASP A 526 -13.04 -18.19 -23.55
C ASP A 526 -12.01 -17.70 -24.58
N LYS A 527 -12.26 -16.55 -25.22
CA LYS A 527 -11.33 -15.97 -26.20
C LYS A 527 -10.02 -15.52 -25.55
N VAL A 528 -10.14 -14.84 -24.42
CA VAL A 528 -8.98 -14.36 -23.64
C VAL A 528 -8.17 -15.55 -23.13
N ALA A 529 -8.84 -16.60 -22.65
CA ALA A 529 -8.21 -17.84 -22.23
C ALA A 529 -7.43 -18.49 -23.38
N LEU A 530 -8.00 -18.57 -24.58
CA LEU A 530 -7.35 -19.17 -25.74
C LEU A 530 -6.09 -18.40 -26.17
N VAL A 531 -6.14 -17.06 -26.22
CA VAL A 531 -4.95 -16.25 -26.53
C VAL A 531 -3.90 -16.33 -25.42
N THR A 532 -4.33 -16.43 -24.16
CA THR A 532 -3.41 -16.60 -23.02
C THR A 532 -2.72 -17.98 -23.07
N VAL A 533 -3.46 -19.04 -23.39
CA VAL A 533 -2.90 -20.38 -23.63
C VAL A 533 -1.90 -20.35 -24.78
N LEU A 534 -2.23 -19.69 -25.89
CA LEU A 534 -1.29 -19.51 -27.00
C LEU A 534 -0.03 -18.76 -26.55
N SER A 535 -0.17 -17.71 -25.74
CA SER A 535 0.96 -16.94 -25.19
C SER A 535 1.85 -17.81 -24.30
N LEU A 536 1.27 -18.69 -23.49
CA LEU A 536 2.00 -19.65 -22.65
C LEU A 536 2.76 -20.69 -23.50
N VAL A 537 2.12 -21.21 -24.55
CA VAL A 537 2.76 -22.17 -25.47
C VAL A 537 3.93 -21.51 -26.20
N VAL A 538 3.75 -20.29 -26.70
CA VAL A 538 4.83 -19.49 -27.32
C VAL A 538 5.98 -19.30 -26.35
N LEU A 539 5.71 -18.87 -25.11
CA LEU A 539 6.73 -18.68 -24.08
C LEU A 539 7.41 -19.99 -23.67
N ALA A 540 6.75 -21.14 -23.86
CA ALA A 540 7.34 -22.43 -23.54
C ALA A 540 8.27 -22.97 -24.63
N VAL A 541 8.07 -22.55 -25.88
CA VAL A 541 8.81 -23.03 -27.05
C VAL A 541 9.99 -22.11 -27.41
N GLY A 542 9.88 -20.81 -27.14
CA GLY A 542 11.02 -19.88 -27.15
C GLY A 542 11.88 -20.08 -25.91
#